data_AF-A0A6A6ZS42-F1
#
_entry.id   AF-A0A6A6ZS42-F1
#
_cell.length_a   1.000
_cell.length_b   1.000
_cell.length_c   1.000
_cell.angle_alpha   90.00
_cell.angle_beta   90.00
_cell.angle_gamma   90.00
#
_symmetry.space_group_name_H-M   'P 1'
#
loop_
_entity.id
_entity.type
_entity.pdbx_description
1 polymer ?
#
loop_
_entity_poly.entity_id
_entity_poly.type
_entity_poly.pdbx_seq_one_letter_code
_entity_poly.pdbx_strand_id
1 'polypeptide(L)'
;MDADRRLAKALEAASDALQHLSMSPDLNCLDCTHIDRLLGRVVDLPTEGNQRNSRRNLLVIRQWMVTEGPGVVLLEVLGQLYWRLGELNSKQFEKFKATLQQHKSYLSLVQDTRTVNLVIQRIRHIQKSKADACQDFLCELSDTNGMKVDSPMAEMDSLPASSSSPTSPRSMHSMDSNSSQESGFVSLIKYVPSSTIWGGDMEQTLTDFYINGFCPGRTVATHSNTYLSYLQLANMCSSTRYALLSISASYICEYLPSQKDMYHQAELYYSTQALQALAAQISSGQHYEGAVATSMLLMHHAIINGEDSPLCWSCHANVFEIIPSESVDLHSDAALFMRAQLVLARTAQGSSQLQTTQFHSLEQNNWLDDVPQSDAQKVCAMLGLSPQLVSLISSVTSLAQDIASPNKLMCAQLLETQIQNLKQWTAETHTAEQEVLLTTAEAFRLAALIYLRCRIYGYTRFHPSILELSDSLNIVILSLPVKGSLYTALYPVWPLFIAAVTVNSDKRDRLYQRVVPIREGDKNTLPAVLKRISGTRIWLANQDATCQRRSGWWDEMLSPSSSTIALGRNLLCLG
;
A
#
# COMPACT_ATOMS: atom_id res chain seq x y z
N MET A 1 -7.38 30.93 -35.91
CA MET A 1 -8.22 31.12 -34.70
C MET A 1 -7.73 30.31 -33.50
N ASP A 2 -7.47 29.00 -33.59
CA ASP A 2 -7.09 28.20 -32.42
C ASP A 2 -5.66 28.47 -31.89
N ALA A 3 -4.73 28.89 -32.75
CA ALA A 3 -3.35 29.20 -32.39
C ALA A 3 -3.22 30.47 -31.52
N ASP A 4 -3.98 31.52 -31.80
CA ASP A 4 -3.96 32.76 -31.00
C ASP A 4 -4.63 32.56 -29.64
N ARG A 5 -5.61 31.65 -29.57
CA ARG A 5 -6.29 31.29 -28.32
C ARG A 5 -5.36 30.61 -27.31
N ARG A 6 -4.46 29.73 -27.76
CA ARG A 6 -3.47 29.07 -26.89
C ARG A 6 -2.46 30.05 -26.32
N LEU A 7 -1.97 30.97 -27.15
CA LEU A 7 -1.07 32.04 -26.72
C LEU A 7 -1.75 32.97 -25.71
N ALA A 8 -2.99 33.42 -25.98
CA ALA A 8 -3.75 34.27 -25.07
C ALA A 8 -3.94 33.60 -23.69
N LYS A 9 -4.30 32.32 -23.68
CA LYS A 9 -4.46 31.50 -22.48
C LYS A 9 -3.18 31.34 -21.66
N ALA A 10 -2.02 31.26 -22.31
CA ALA A 10 -0.74 31.19 -21.61
C ALA A 10 -0.37 32.56 -21.01
N LEU A 11 -0.64 33.65 -21.74
CA LEU A 11 -0.42 35.02 -21.26
C LEU A 11 -1.32 35.39 -20.09
N GLU A 12 -2.57 34.92 -20.09
CA GLU A 12 -3.53 35.07 -19.00
C GLU A 12 -3.00 34.39 -17.74
N ALA A 13 -2.65 33.10 -17.82
CA ALA A 13 -2.09 32.35 -16.68
C ALA A 13 -0.79 32.98 -16.13
N ALA A 14 0.07 33.50 -17.01
CA ALA A 14 1.29 34.19 -16.58
C ALA A 14 0.97 35.54 -15.91
N SER A 15 -0.06 36.24 -16.37
CA SER A 15 -0.51 37.51 -15.77
C SER A 15 -1.10 37.29 -14.38
N ASP A 16 -1.91 36.24 -14.22
CA ASP A 16 -2.48 35.85 -12.92
C ASP A 16 -1.39 35.50 -11.92
N ALA A 17 -0.37 34.74 -12.36
CA ALA A 17 0.78 34.42 -11.51
C ALA A 17 1.58 35.68 -11.13
N LEU A 18 1.82 36.60 -12.07
CA LEU A 18 2.51 37.87 -11.79
C LEU A 18 1.72 38.75 -10.81
N GLN A 19 0.39 38.77 -10.91
CA GLN A 19 -0.47 39.48 -9.98
C GLN A 19 -0.46 38.82 -8.60
N HIS A 20 -0.50 37.49 -8.52
CA HIS A 20 -0.39 36.78 -7.25
C HIS A 20 0.94 37.07 -6.56
N LEU A 21 2.05 37.05 -7.31
CA LEU A 21 3.38 37.35 -6.78
C LEU A 21 3.54 38.81 -6.35
N SER A 22 2.88 39.77 -7.01
CA SER A 22 2.95 41.18 -6.62
C SER A 22 2.16 41.49 -5.34
N MET A 23 1.14 40.70 -5.03
CA MET A 23 0.32 40.83 -3.82
C MET A 23 0.95 40.16 -2.58
N SER A 24 2.00 39.35 -2.76
CA SER A 24 2.67 38.63 -1.67
C SER A 24 3.98 39.36 -1.28
N PRO A 25 4.01 40.12 -0.17
CA PRO A 25 5.18 40.91 0.22
C PRO A 25 6.35 40.05 0.72
N ASP A 26 6.09 38.82 1.15
CA ASP A 26 7.10 37.84 1.56
C ASP A 26 7.03 36.60 0.67
N LEU A 27 8.09 36.39 -0.11
CA LEU A 27 8.22 35.23 -0.99
C LEU A 27 8.43 33.92 -0.19
N ASN A 28 8.79 34.00 1.10
CA ASN A 28 8.99 32.82 1.94
C ASN A 28 7.68 32.15 2.36
N CYS A 29 6.54 32.84 2.26
CA CYS A 29 5.22 32.30 2.57
C CYS A 29 4.51 31.68 1.35
N LEU A 30 5.16 31.65 0.19
CA LEU A 30 4.59 31.08 -1.03
C LEU A 30 4.46 29.56 -0.92
N ASP A 31 3.29 29.03 -1.31
CA ASP A 31 3.14 27.59 -1.55
C ASP A 31 4.02 27.18 -2.74
N CYS A 32 5.11 26.48 -2.43
CA CYS A 32 6.09 26.05 -3.42
C CYS A 32 5.75 24.69 -4.05
N THR A 33 4.63 24.06 -3.71
CA THR A 33 4.29 22.69 -4.14
C THR A 33 4.37 22.50 -5.66
N HIS A 34 3.81 23.44 -6.44
CA HIS A 34 3.84 23.38 -7.90
C HIS A 34 5.23 23.68 -8.48
N ILE A 35 5.92 24.65 -7.89
CA ILE A 35 7.29 25.04 -8.23
C ILE A 35 8.24 23.86 -8.03
N ASP A 36 8.16 23.16 -6.89
CA ASP A 36 9.03 22.03 -6.57
C ASP A 36 8.77 20.83 -7.46
N ARG A 37 7.50 20.54 -7.77
CA ARG A 37 7.13 19.48 -8.72
C ARG A 37 7.70 19.75 -10.12
N LEU A 38 7.64 21.00 -10.59
CA LEU A 38 8.23 21.38 -11.87
C LEU A 38 9.76 21.32 -11.84
N LEU A 39 10.39 21.92 -10.83
CA LEU A 39 11.85 21.90 -10.66
C LEU A 39 12.39 20.48 -10.54
N GLY A 40 11.70 19.58 -9.84
CA GLY A 40 12.08 18.18 -9.71
C GLY A 40 12.21 17.47 -11.07
N ARG A 41 11.35 17.82 -12.04
CA ARG A 41 11.36 17.29 -13.42
C ARG A 41 12.30 18.05 -14.36
N VAL A 42 12.58 19.32 -14.08
CA VAL A 42 13.53 20.14 -14.85
C VAL A 42 14.98 19.76 -14.51
N VAL A 43 15.26 19.47 -13.23
CA VAL A 43 16.55 18.98 -12.75
C VAL A 43 16.81 17.58 -13.30
N ASP A 44 15.84 16.67 -13.17
CA ASP A 44 15.94 15.29 -13.67
C ASP A 44 15.00 15.09 -14.86
N LEU A 45 15.53 15.37 -16.06
CA LEU A 45 14.77 15.19 -17.29
C LEU A 45 14.37 13.71 -17.49
N PRO A 46 13.12 13.42 -17.90
CA PRO A 46 12.68 12.05 -18.17
C PRO A 46 13.60 11.34 -19.17
N THR A 47 14.08 10.16 -18.81
CA THR A 47 14.99 9.34 -19.63
C THR A 47 14.25 8.39 -20.58
N GLU A 48 12.98 8.11 -20.32
CA GLU A 48 12.16 7.15 -21.10
C GLU A 48 11.46 7.75 -22.33
N GLY A 49 11.32 6.94 -23.39
CA GLY A 49 10.80 7.36 -24.70
C GLY A 49 9.32 7.77 -24.72
N ASN A 50 8.49 7.30 -23.78
CA ASN A 50 7.05 7.58 -23.75
C ASN A 50 6.71 9.01 -23.26
N GLN A 51 7.69 9.73 -22.71
CA GLN A 51 7.53 11.11 -22.25
C GLN A 51 8.20 12.14 -23.18
N ARG A 52 8.43 11.81 -24.46
CA ARG A 52 9.18 12.67 -25.40
C ARG A 52 8.65 14.10 -25.49
N ASN A 53 7.33 14.29 -25.49
CA ASN A 53 6.71 15.62 -25.50
C ASN A 53 6.93 16.37 -24.18
N SER A 54 6.77 15.70 -23.04
CA SER A 54 7.09 16.26 -21.72
C SER A 54 8.57 16.64 -21.60
N ARG A 55 9.49 15.80 -22.08
CA ARG A 55 10.93 16.09 -22.11
C ARG A 55 11.24 17.32 -22.96
N ARG A 56 10.62 17.45 -24.14
CA ARG A 56 10.75 18.64 -24.98
C ARG A 56 10.28 19.91 -24.24
N ASN A 57 9.14 19.84 -23.57
CA ASN A 57 8.58 20.99 -22.85
C ASN A 57 9.46 21.39 -21.65
N LEU A 58 9.97 20.41 -20.90
CA LEU A 58 10.90 20.63 -19.80
C LEU A 58 12.24 21.22 -20.28
N LEU A 59 12.72 20.81 -21.46
CA LEU A 59 13.91 21.42 -22.08
C LEU A 59 13.68 22.88 -22.48
N VAL A 60 12.48 23.22 -22.98
CA VAL A 60 12.11 24.61 -23.28
C VAL A 60 12.12 25.45 -22.01
N ILE A 61 11.56 24.95 -20.92
CA ILE A 61 11.56 25.64 -19.62
C ILE A 61 12.98 25.77 -19.07
N ARG A 62 13.78 24.70 -19.13
CA ARG A 62 15.19 24.72 -18.71
C ARG A 62 15.99 25.77 -19.49
N GLN A 63 15.80 25.83 -20.80
CA GLN A 63 16.44 26.83 -21.65
C GLN A 63 15.97 28.25 -21.26
N TRP A 64 14.68 28.43 -21.00
CA TRP A 64 14.13 29.71 -20.58
C TRP A 64 14.72 30.19 -19.25
N MET A 65 14.89 29.30 -18.28
CA MET A 65 15.57 29.58 -17.01
C MET A 65 17.03 30.00 -17.21
N VAL A 66 17.72 29.39 -18.17
CA VAL A 66 19.12 29.73 -18.49
C VAL A 66 19.22 31.07 -19.19
N THR A 67 18.31 31.37 -20.11
CA THR A 67 18.39 32.59 -20.94
C THR A 67 17.87 33.83 -20.22
N GLU A 68 16.82 33.70 -19.42
CA GLU A 68 16.18 34.87 -18.78
C GLU A 68 16.43 34.89 -17.28
N GLY A 69 16.54 33.74 -16.62
CA GLY A 69 16.85 33.61 -15.20
C GLY A 69 15.96 32.57 -14.52
N PRO A 70 16.40 31.96 -13.40
CA PRO A 70 15.66 30.88 -12.75
C PRO A 70 14.30 31.34 -12.17
N GLY A 71 14.13 32.64 -11.93
CA GLY A 71 12.90 33.24 -11.41
C GLY A 71 11.66 33.01 -12.28
N VAL A 72 11.82 32.72 -13.57
CA VAL A 72 10.70 32.43 -14.48
C VAL A 72 9.83 31.26 -14.01
N VAL A 73 10.39 30.34 -13.22
CA VAL A 73 9.67 29.19 -12.67
C VAL A 73 8.60 29.61 -11.64
N LEU A 74 8.74 30.77 -11.00
CA LEU A 74 7.72 31.26 -10.06
C LEU A 74 6.39 31.57 -10.76
N LEU A 75 6.36 31.69 -12.08
CA LEU A 75 5.10 31.81 -12.82
C LEU A 75 4.25 30.51 -12.77
N GLU A 76 4.82 29.40 -12.31
CA GLU A 76 4.10 28.16 -12.03
C GLU A 76 3.50 28.11 -10.62
N VAL A 77 3.55 29.20 -9.83
CA VAL A 77 3.03 29.22 -8.44
C VAL A 77 1.56 28.79 -8.34
N LEU A 78 0.74 29.08 -9.35
CA LEU A 78 -0.67 28.67 -9.42
C LEU A 78 -0.88 27.30 -10.09
N GLY A 79 0.18 26.66 -10.60
CA GLY A 79 0.13 25.33 -11.22
C GLY A 79 -0.55 25.26 -12.60
N GLN A 80 -0.67 26.40 -13.29
CA GLN A 80 -1.47 26.50 -14.53
C GLN A 80 -0.64 26.66 -15.81
N LEU A 81 0.64 27.05 -15.71
CA LEU A 81 1.41 27.53 -16.85
C LEU A 81 2.12 26.38 -17.59
N TYR A 82 2.66 25.38 -16.88
CA TYR A 82 3.45 24.29 -17.47
C TYR A 82 2.74 23.58 -18.63
N TRP A 83 1.49 23.16 -18.41
CA TRP A 83 0.73 22.44 -19.43
C TRP A 83 0.41 23.34 -20.63
N ARG A 84 0.09 24.62 -20.38
CA ARG A 84 -0.20 25.62 -21.42
C ARG A 84 1.03 25.96 -22.27
N LEU A 85 2.21 26.05 -21.66
CA LEU A 85 3.48 26.20 -22.40
C LEU A 85 3.75 25.00 -23.32
N GLY A 86 3.36 23.80 -22.89
CA GLY A 86 3.48 22.58 -23.68
C GLY A 86 2.60 22.54 -24.94
N GLU A 87 1.56 23.38 -25.03
CA GLU A 87 0.70 23.50 -26.20
C GLU A 87 1.22 24.52 -27.24
N LEU A 88 2.23 25.32 -26.87
CA LEU A 88 2.81 26.34 -27.74
C LEU A 88 3.88 25.74 -28.66
N ASN A 89 3.86 26.14 -29.93
CA ASN A 89 4.98 25.90 -30.82
C ASN A 89 6.11 26.92 -30.58
N SER A 90 7.29 26.70 -31.17
CA SER A 90 8.46 27.55 -30.96
C SER A 90 8.22 29.04 -31.29
N LYS A 91 7.47 29.36 -32.36
CA LYS A 91 7.16 30.75 -32.71
C LYS A 91 6.23 31.42 -31.68
N GLN A 92 5.26 30.66 -31.18
CA GLN A 92 4.34 31.14 -30.14
C GLN A 92 5.04 31.33 -28.80
N PHE A 93 5.96 30.43 -28.44
CA PHE A 93 6.75 30.57 -27.22
C PHE A 93 7.67 31.80 -27.25
N GLU A 94 8.30 32.09 -28.40
CA GLU A 94 9.08 33.34 -28.56
C GLU A 94 8.19 34.59 -28.48
N LYS A 95 7.01 34.57 -29.11
CA LYS A 95 6.03 35.67 -28.99
C LYS A 95 5.54 35.85 -27.55
N PHE A 96 5.32 34.75 -26.83
CA PHE A 96 4.96 34.75 -25.41
C PHE A 96 6.05 35.44 -24.56
N LYS A 97 7.32 35.03 -24.71
CA LYS A 97 8.45 35.67 -24.02
C LYS A 97 8.59 37.15 -24.35
N ALA A 98 8.53 37.50 -25.63
CA ALA A 98 8.62 38.90 -26.08
C ALA A 98 7.50 39.77 -25.49
N THR A 99 6.30 39.19 -25.28
CA THR A 99 5.18 39.88 -24.62
C THR A 99 5.45 40.05 -23.13
N LEU A 100 5.92 39.00 -22.43
CA LEU A 100 6.27 39.10 -21.01
C LEU A 100 7.38 40.12 -20.74
N GLN A 101 8.37 40.23 -21.61
CA GLN A 101 9.46 41.21 -21.49
C GLN A 101 8.97 42.67 -21.54
N GLN A 102 7.75 42.93 -22.02
CA GLN A 102 7.14 44.27 -21.97
C GLN A 102 6.53 44.59 -20.60
N HIS A 103 6.29 43.58 -19.75
CA HIS A 103 5.74 43.76 -18.42
C HIS A 103 6.82 44.07 -17.39
N LYS A 104 6.73 45.24 -16.75
CA LYS A 104 7.66 45.66 -15.69
C LYS A 104 7.70 44.68 -14.50
N SER A 105 6.57 44.09 -14.13
CA SER A 105 6.47 43.09 -13.07
C SER A 105 7.26 41.82 -13.38
N TYR A 106 7.25 41.39 -14.66
CA TYR A 106 8.03 40.26 -15.12
C TYR A 106 9.52 40.54 -15.07
N LEU A 107 9.97 41.69 -15.60
CA LEU A 107 11.38 42.08 -15.53
C LEU A 107 11.87 42.17 -14.08
N SER A 108 11.05 42.73 -13.19
CA SER A 108 11.34 42.79 -11.76
C SER A 108 11.47 41.41 -11.12
N LEU A 109 10.60 40.46 -11.49
CA LEU A 109 10.63 39.08 -10.97
C LEU A 109 11.93 38.36 -11.35
N VAL A 110 12.31 38.45 -12.63
CA VAL A 110 13.43 37.66 -13.16
C VAL A 110 14.79 38.26 -12.78
N GLN A 111 14.86 39.57 -12.55
CA GLN A 111 16.07 40.28 -12.11
C GLN A 111 16.19 40.37 -10.58
N ASP A 112 15.14 40.01 -9.82
CA ASP A 112 15.17 40.09 -8.36
C ASP A 112 16.05 38.99 -7.75
N THR A 113 17.08 39.44 -7.04
CA THR A 113 18.02 38.57 -6.32
C THR A 113 17.32 37.68 -5.30
N ARG A 114 16.23 38.13 -4.65
CA ARG A 114 15.49 37.32 -3.67
C ARG A 114 14.77 36.16 -4.35
N THR A 115 14.10 36.43 -5.46
CA THR A 115 13.48 35.42 -6.33
C THR A 115 14.49 34.38 -6.82
N VAL A 116 15.65 34.81 -7.31
CA VAL A 116 16.73 33.92 -7.75
C VAL A 116 17.23 33.06 -6.58
N ASN A 117 17.47 33.66 -5.43
CA ASN A 117 17.90 32.95 -4.23
C ASN A 117 16.86 31.92 -3.76
N LEU A 118 15.57 32.26 -3.79
CA LEU A 118 14.49 31.33 -3.46
C LEU A 118 14.52 30.12 -4.40
N VAL A 119 14.59 30.32 -5.71
CA VAL A 119 14.62 29.21 -6.67
C VAL A 119 15.89 28.36 -6.50
N ILE A 120 17.05 28.97 -6.26
CA ILE A 120 18.29 28.24 -5.95
C ILE A 120 18.15 27.44 -4.65
N GLN A 121 17.55 28.04 -3.61
CA GLN A 121 17.25 27.34 -2.35
C GLN A 121 16.30 26.16 -2.58
N ARG A 122 15.26 26.30 -3.40
CA ARG A 122 14.35 25.20 -3.76
C ARG A 122 15.06 24.11 -4.57
N ILE A 123 15.89 24.46 -5.55
CA ILE A 123 16.71 23.49 -6.30
C ILE A 123 17.64 22.73 -5.34
N ARG A 124 18.33 23.43 -4.44
CA ARG A 124 19.17 22.81 -3.41
C ARG A 124 18.35 21.96 -2.46
N HIS A 125 17.13 22.38 -2.09
CA HIS A 125 16.22 21.59 -1.26
C HIS A 125 15.79 20.32 -1.97
N ILE A 126 15.50 20.37 -3.28
CA ILE A 126 15.14 19.18 -4.08
C ILE A 126 16.36 18.26 -4.24
N GLN A 127 17.53 18.82 -4.55
CA GLN A 127 18.77 18.06 -4.66
C GLN A 127 19.15 17.44 -3.31
N LYS A 128 19.00 18.19 -2.21
CA LYS A 128 19.22 17.71 -0.85
C LYS A 128 18.17 16.68 -0.48
N SER A 129 16.88 16.88 -0.73
CA SER A 129 15.84 15.87 -0.47
C SER A 129 16.07 14.60 -1.28
N LYS A 130 16.58 14.70 -2.53
CA LYS A 130 16.98 13.54 -3.33
C LYS A 130 18.28 12.92 -2.83
N ALA A 131 19.25 13.71 -2.40
CA ALA A 131 20.51 13.24 -1.85
C ALA A 131 20.31 12.62 -0.47
N ASP A 132 19.42 13.16 0.35
CA ASP A 132 18.96 12.65 1.63
C ASP A 132 18.14 11.38 1.36
N ALA A 133 17.19 11.35 0.41
CA ALA A 133 16.54 10.10 0.03
C ALA A 133 17.52 9.05 -0.54
N CYS A 134 18.57 9.49 -1.25
CA CYS A 134 19.64 8.63 -1.73
C CYS A 134 20.59 8.23 -0.60
N GLN A 135 20.81 9.07 0.40
CA GLN A 135 21.68 8.83 1.54
C GLN A 135 20.96 7.99 2.58
N ASP A 136 19.66 8.16 2.77
CA ASP A 136 18.76 7.29 3.49
C ASP A 136 18.77 5.94 2.79
N PHE A 137 18.63 5.91 1.45
CA PHE A 137 18.81 4.70 0.66
C PHE A 137 20.23 4.11 0.80
N LEU A 138 21.29 4.92 0.86
CA LEU A 138 22.67 4.46 1.02
C LEU A 138 22.98 4.07 2.47
N CYS A 139 22.34 4.65 3.48
CA CYS A 139 22.44 4.29 4.90
C CYS A 139 21.67 3.00 5.14
N GLU A 140 20.49 2.85 4.53
CA GLU A 140 19.78 1.57 4.38
C GLU A 140 20.68 0.51 3.73
N LEU A 141 21.57 0.90 2.80
CA LEU A 141 22.61 0.03 2.23
C LEU A 141 23.88 -0.09 3.10
N SER A 142 24.23 0.88 3.93
CA SER A 142 25.50 0.92 4.72
C SER A 142 25.37 0.18 6.04
N ASP A 143 24.18 0.18 6.64
CA ASP A 143 23.85 -0.67 7.79
C ASP A 143 23.89 -2.17 7.44
N THR A 144 24.14 -2.52 6.17
CA THR A 144 24.42 -3.90 5.74
C THR A 144 25.90 -4.30 5.84
N ASN A 145 26.84 -3.35 5.97
CA ASN A 145 28.26 -3.64 6.14
C ASN A 145 28.77 -2.99 7.43
N GLY A 146 28.72 -3.74 8.53
CA GLY A 146 29.42 -3.38 9.75
C GLY A 146 30.93 -3.38 9.55
N MET A 147 31.51 -2.30 9.00
CA MET A 147 32.88 -1.88 9.22
C MET A 147 32.97 -0.36 9.13
N LYS A 148 33.42 0.26 10.23
CA LYS A 148 33.94 1.63 10.26
C LYS A 148 34.90 1.85 9.10
N VAL A 149 34.64 2.86 8.28
CA VAL A 149 35.70 3.50 7.48
C VAL A 149 35.56 5.00 7.70
N ASP A 150 36.60 5.56 8.31
CA ASP A 150 36.79 6.99 8.48
C ASP A 150 36.80 7.68 7.10
N SER A 151 36.19 8.87 7.09
CA SER A 151 36.26 9.80 5.97
C SER A 151 37.73 10.12 5.62
N PRO A 152 38.03 10.31 4.33
CA PRO A 152 38.38 11.68 3.97
C PRO A 152 37.78 12.15 2.65
N MET A 153 37.28 13.38 2.69
CA MET A 153 37.15 14.24 1.53
C MET A 153 38.53 14.50 0.90
N ALA A 154 38.63 14.33 -0.43
CA ALA A 154 39.08 15.36 -1.38
C ALA A 154 39.53 14.68 -2.68
N GLU A 155 38.80 14.94 -3.76
CA GLU A 155 39.31 15.49 -5.02
C GLU A 155 38.35 15.15 -6.16
N MET A 156 37.73 16.21 -6.66
CA MET A 156 36.84 16.24 -7.79
C MET A 156 37.62 16.90 -8.91
N ASP A 157 37.85 16.20 -10.03
CA ASP A 157 37.93 16.85 -11.33
C ASP A 157 37.72 15.89 -12.51
N SER A 158 36.97 16.43 -13.49
CA SER A 158 36.84 16.07 -14.92
C SER A 158 35.89 14.93 -15.40
N LEU A 159 34.77 15.41 -15.98
CA LEU A 159 33.85 14.82 -16.98
C LEU A 159 34.55 14.41 -18.32
N PRO A 160 33.87 13.91 -19.39
CA PRO A 160 32.71 13.00 -19.54
C PRO A 160 32.77 12.00 -20.77
N ALA A 161 31.72 11.16 -20.88
CA ALA A 161 30.88 10.91 -22.08
C ALA A 161 30.85 9.55 -22.83
N SER A 162 29.59 9.18 -23.19
CA SER A 162 29.10 8.37 -24.33
C SER A 162 29.08 6.84 -24.19
N SER A 163 28.16 6.05 -24.78
CA SER A 163 26.76 6.17 -25.24
C SER A 163 26.31 4.79 -25.74
N SER A 164 24.99 4.59 -25.85
CA SER A 164 24.24 3.72 -26.81
C SER A 164 23.66 2.36 -26.36
N SER A 165 22.33 2.38 -26.14
CA SER A 165 21.33 1.31 -26.40
C SER A 165 21.00 1.27 -27.94
N PRO A 166 20.04 0.50 -28.56
CA PRO A 166 18.71 0.01 -28.08
C PRO A 166 18.26 -1.38 -28.65
N THR A 167 17.13 -2.02 -28.29
CA THR A 167 15.73 -1.75 -28.74
C THR A 167 14.72 -2.82 -28.20
N SER A 168 13.44 -2.43 -28.08
CA SER A 168 12.24 -3.24 -27.79
C SER A 168 11.11 -2.90 -28.79
N PRO A 169 10.01 -3.69 -28.92
CA PRO A 169 8.82 -3.33 -29.69
C PRO A 169 7.53 -3.03 -28.88
N ARG A 170 6.52 -2.56 -29.64
CA ARG A 170 5.30 -1.76 -29.35
C ARG A 170 4.13 -2.38 -28.57
N SER A 171 3.27 -1.50 -28.04
CA SER A 171 1.93 -1.70 -27.42
C SER A 171 0.84 -0.89 -28.15
N MET A 172 -0.44 -1.27 -28.00
CA MET A 172 -1.65 -0.57 -28.47
C MET A 172 -2.62 -0.21 -27.34
N HIS A 173 -3.44 0.82 -27.63
CA HIS A 173 -4.10 1.81 -26.77
C HIS A 173 -5.48 1.45 -26.15
N SER A 174 -5.84 2.23 -25.11
CA SER A 174 -7.15 2.35 -24.44
C SER A 174 -8.10 3.38 -25.09
N MET A 175 -9.35 3.41 -24.63
CA MET A 175 -10.21 4.61 -24.64
C MET A 175 -11.11 4.67 -23.39
N ASP A 176 -11.13 5.86 -22.78
CA ASP A 176 -12.04 6.33 -21.71
C ASP A 176 -12.93 7.46 -22.26
N SER A 177 -14.12 7.68 -21.67
CA SER A 177 -14.73 9.02 -21.42
C SER A 177 -16.10 8.91 -20.72
N ASN A 178 -16.28 9.53 -19.53
CA ASN A 178 -17.16 10.70 -19.31
C ASN A 178 -17.28 11.12 -17.83
N SER A 179 -17.45 12.43 -17.62
CA SER A 179 -17.52 13.15 -16.36
C SER A 179 -18.96 13.34 -15.85
N SER A 180 -19.21 12.98 -14.59
CA SER A 180 -20.29 13.49 -13.74
C SER A 180 -19.83 13.47 -12.28
N GLN A 181 -20.45 14.29 -11.44
CA GLN A 181 -20.19 14.44 -10.00
C GLN A 181 -19.85 13.13 -9.27
N GLU A 182 -18.56 12.87 -9.05
CA GLU A 182 -18.05 11.88 -8.09
C GLU A 182 -17.02 12.58 -7.20
N SER A 183 -17.49 13.42 -6.26
CA SER A 183 -16.69 13.82 -5.10
C SER A 183 -16.87 12.83 -3.93
N GLY A 184 -17.35 11.62 -4.20
CA GLY A 184 -17.68 10.61 -3.19
C GLY A 184 -16.69 9.45 -3.18
N PHE A 185 -16.05 9.23 -2.02
CA PHE A 185 -15.52 7.93 -1.60
C PHE A 185 -14.44 7.30 -2.51
N VAL A 186 -13.31 7.98 -2.70
CA VAL A 186 -12.15 7.40 -3.41
C VAL A 186 -11.28 6.50 -2.49
N SER A 187 -11.49 6.57 -1.16
CA SER A 187 -10.66 5.95 -0.12
C SER A 187 -11.41 4.82 0.64
N LEU A 188 -10.68 4.02 1.43
CA LEU A 188 -11.23 3.06 2.39
C LEU A 188 -12.10 3.75 3.43
N ILE A 189 -11.71 4.92 3.92
CA ILE A 189 -12.53 5.66 4.89
C ILE A 189 -13.65 6.35 4.15
N LYS A 190 -14.88 5.98 4.51
CA LYS A 190 -16.04 6.46 3.78
C LYS A 190 -16.51 7.82 4.29
N TYR A 191 -16.39 8.08 5.57
CA TYR A 191 -16.89 9.28 6.20
C TYR A 191 -15.88 9.80 7.22
N VAL A 192 -15.70 11.12 7.23
CA VAL A 192 -14.93 11.84 8.24
C VAL A 192 -15.84 12.93 8.81
N PRO A 193 -16.08 12.97 10.14
CA PRO A 193 -16.85 14.03 10.77
C PRO A 193 -16.30 15.44 10.46
N SER A 194 -17.20 16.41 10.26
CA SER A 194 -16.82 17.81 10.01
C SER A 194 -16.35 18.51 11.29
N SER A 195 -15.14 19.09 11.27
CA SER A 195 -14.53 19.77 12.42
C SER A 195 -15.27 21.01 12.92
N THR A 196 -16.17 21.57 12.11
CA THR A 196 -16.89 22.83 12.40
C THR A 196 -18.22 22.63 13.12
N ILE A 197 -18.75 21.41 13.19
CA ILE A 197 -20.13 21.16 13.64
C ILE A 197 -20.18 20.56 15.06
N TRP A 198 -19.13 19.88 15.52
CA TRP A 198 -19.18 19.11 16.76
C TRP A 198 -18.25 19.65 17.85
N GLY A 199 -18.86 20.27 18.87
CA GLY A 199 -18.30 20.37 20.23
C GLY A 199 -18.67 19.17 21.09
N GLY A 200 -18.68 17.97 20.49
CA GLY A 200 -19.11 16.72 21.13
C GLY A 200 -17.99 16.03 21.89
N ASP A 201 -18.38 15.07 22.74
CA ASP A 201 -17.46 14.17 23.45
C ASP A 201 -16.57 13.38 22.46
N MET A 202 -15.30 13.18 22.81
CA MET A 202 -14.31 12.47 21.99
C MET A 202 -14.78 11.05 21.68
N GLU A 203 -15.35 10.36 22.67
CA GLU A 203 -15.87 9.00 22.49
C GLU A 203 -17.00 8.93 21.46
N GLN A 204 -17.91 9.91 21.50
CA GLN A 204 -19.02 9.98 20.54
C GLN A 204 -18.49 10.21 19.12
N THR A 205 -17.55 11.15 18.96
CA THR A 205 -16.96 11.45 17.64
C THR A 205 -16.25 10.24 17.04
N LEU A 206 -15.45 9.53 17.85
CA LEU A 206 -14.75 8.33 17.43
C LEU A 206 -15.70 7.17 17.13
N THR A 207 -16.78 7.02 17.90
CA THR A 207 -17.81 6.01 17.66
C THR A 207 -18.57 6.28 16.36
N ASP A 208 -18.94 7.53 16.11
CA ASP A 208 -19.61 7.93 14.88
C ASP A 208 -18.71 7.75 13.66
N PHE A 209 -17.42 8.05 13.79
CA PHE A 209 -16.42 7.75 12.78
C PHE A 209 -16.26 6.23 12.56
N TYR A 210 -16.27 5.42 13.64
CA TYR A 210 -16.19 3.97 13.52
C TYR A 210 -17.33 3.41 12.65
N ILE A 211 -18.57 3.80 12.98
CA ILE A 211 -19.79 3.31 12.33
C ILE A 211 -19.84 3.74 10.87
N ASN A 212 -19.64 5.04 10.60
CA ASN A 212 -19.94 5.62 9.29
C ASN A 212 -18.70 5.68 8.38
N GLY A 213 -17.51 5.75 8.97
CA GLY A 213 -16.25 5.93 8.25
C GLY A 213 -15.44 4.64 8.13
N PHE A 214 -15.15 4.00 9.25
CA PHE A 214 -14.26 2.85 9.32
C PHE A 214 -14.95 1.56 8.85
N CYS A 215 -16.08 1.17 9.44
CA CYS A 215 -16.76 -0.10 9.17
C CYS A 215 -17.12 -0.30 7.68
N PRO A 216 -17.72 0.68 6.97
CA PRO A 216 -18.06 0.52 5.56
C PRO A 216 -16.83 0.42 4.65
N GLY A 217 -15.66 0.84 5.15
CA GLY A 217 -14.38 0.68 4.50
C GLY A 217 -13.76 -0.70 4.60
N ARG A 218 -14.23 -1.53 5.53
CA ARG A 218 -13.62 -2.84 5.81
C ARG A 218 -14.10 -3.94 4.88
N THR A 219 -15.35 -3.87 4.43
CA THR A 219 -15.96 -4.90 3.60
C THR A 219 -17.04 -4.31 2.71
N VAL A 220 -17.23 -4.89 1.52
CA VAL A 220 -18.35 -4.57 0.62
C VAL A 220 -19.65 -5.23 1.09
N ALA A 221 -19.56 -6.19 2.02
CA ALA A 221 -20.73 -6.88 2.54
C ALA A 221 -21.60 -5.93 3.37
N THR A 222 -22.87 -5.83 3.00
CA THR A 222 -23.80 -4.87 3.62
C THR A 222 -24.54 -5.49 4.79
N HIS A 223 -24.77 -6.81 4.79
CA HIS A 223 -25.57 -7.50 5.81
C HIS A 223 -24.73 -8.32 6.79
N SER A 224 -23.45 -8.53 6.46
CA SER A 224 -22.53 -9.40 7.22
C SER A 224 -21.26 -8.67 7.68
N ASN A 225 -21.34 -7.36 7.91
CA ASN A 225 -20.21 -6.58 8.41
C ASN A 225 -20.01 -6.79 9.93
N THR A 226 -19.13 -7.72 10.29
CA THR A 226 -18.82 -8.06 11.68
C THR A 226 -18.23 -6.89 12.49
N TYR A 227 -17.58 -5.91 11.85
CA TYR A 227 -17.10 -4.74 12.62
C TYR A 227 -18.26 -3.96 13.25
N LEU A 228 -19.42 -3.92 12.59
CA LEU A 228 -20.62 -3.32 13.18
C LEU A 228 -21.19 -4.14 14.34
N SER A 229 -21.11 -5.48 14.30
CA SER A 229 -21.61 -6.30 15.41
C SER A 229 -20.82 -6.10 16.69
N TYR A 230 -19.54 -5.71 16.62
CA TYR A 230 -18.74 -5.40 17.81
C TYR A 230 -19.19 -4.17 18.59
N LEU A 231 -20.04 -3.30 18.03
CA LEU A 231 -20.66 -2.21 18.79
C LEU A 231 -21.53 -2.73 19.93
N GLN A 232 -22.21 -3.85 19.73
CA GLN A 232 -23.00 -4.48 20.79
C GLN A 232 -22.09 -4.97 21.92
N LEU A 233 -20.96 -5.60 21.58
CA LEU A 233 -19.97 -6.02 22.57
C LEU A 233 -19.31 -4.82 23.27
N ALA A 234 -19.03 -3.73 22.56
CA ALA A 234 -18.48 -2.50 23.13
C ALA A 234 -19.41 -1.87 24.19
N ASN A 235 -20.73 -2.00 24.04
CA ASN A 235 -21.67 -1.53 25.06
C ASN A 235 -21.65 -2.37 26.35
N MET A 236 -21.20 -3.63 26.28
CA MET A 236 -21.13 -4.53 27.44
C MET A 236 -19.71 -4.64 28.02
N CYS A 237 -18.69 -4.51 27.18
CA CYS A 237 -17.29 -4.77 27.52
C CYS A 237 -16.46 -3.50 27.32
N SER A 238 -16.00 -2.89 28.42
CA SER A 238 -15.17 -1.68 28.37
C SER A 238 -13.88 -1.88 27.55
N SER A 239 -13.28 -3.08 27.60
CA SER A 239 -12.09 -3.44 26.82
C SER A 239 -12.34 -3.29 25.31
N THR A 240 -13.46 -3.84 24.82
CA THR A 240 -13.86 -3.78 23.42
C THR A 240 -14.17 -2.35 22.99
N ARG A 241 -14.86 -1.59 23.85
CA ARG A 241 -15.12 -0.17 23.61
C ARG A 241 -13.83 0.61 23.44
N TYR A 242 -12.88 0.46 24.35
CA TYR A 242 -11.62 1.18 24.27
C TYR A 242 -10.77 0.74 23.07
N ALA A 243 -10.75 -0.55 22.70
CA ALA A 243 -10.05 -0.99 21.50
C ALA A 243 -10.66 -0.40 20.22
N LEU A 244 -12.00 -0.33 20.16
CA LEU A 244 -12.74 0.32 19.07
C LEU A 244 -12.41 1.81 18.95
N LEU A 245 -12.41 2.53 20.08
CA LEU A 245 -12.06 3.95 20.11
C LEU A 245 -10.60 4.18 19.70
N SER A 246 -9.69 3.32 20.14
CA SER A 246 -8.26 3.39 19.79
C SER A 246 -8.03 3.22 18.29
N ILE A 247 -8.60 2.18 17.67
CA ILE A 247 -8.46 1.98 16.22
C ILE A 247 -9.12 3.12 15.43
N SER A 248 -10.26 3.64 15.90
CA SER A 248 -10.92 4.80 15.29
C SER A 248 -10.03 6.04 15.32
N ALA A 249 -9.42 6.32 16.47
CA ALA A 249 -8.51 7.45 16.64
C ALA A 249 -7.26 7.32 15.75
N SER A 250 -6.74 6.11 15.59
CA SER A 250 -5.59 5.80 14.74
C SER A 250 -5.85 6.05 13.24
N TYR A 251 -7.10 5.86 12.78
CA TYR A 251 -7.48 6.13 11.39
C TYR A 251 -7.87 7.59 11.16
N ILE A 252 -8.68 8.17 12.05
CA ILE A 252 -9.21 9.54 11.85
C ILE A 252 -8.10 10.60 11.86
N CYS A 253 -7.00 10.36 12.60
CA CYS A 253 -5.89 11.29 12.72
C CYS A 253 -5.21 11.62 11.37
N GLU A 254 -5.28 10.71 10.39
CA GLU A 254 -4.72 10.92 9.04
C GLU A 254 -5.56 11.86 8.18
N TYR A 255 -6.85 12.06 8.52
CA TYR A 255 -7.77 12.92 7.75
C TYR A 255 -7.97 14.28 8.37
N LEU A 256 -7.53 14.48 9.62
CA LEU A 256 -7.67 15.74 10.35
C LEU A 256 -6.29 16.25 10.81
N PRO A 257 -5.42 16.74 9.89
CA PRO A 257 -4.04 17.11 10.22
C PRO A 257 -3.93 18.17 11.33
N SER A 258 -4.87 19.10 11.41
CA SER A 258 -4.91 20.14 12.44
C SER A 258 -5.21 19.62 13.85
N GLN A 259 -5.69 18.38 13.96
CA GLN A 259 -6.05 17.71 15.22
C GLN A 259 -5.24 16.42 15.41
N LYS A 260 -4.18 16.21 14.63
CA LYS A 260 -3.41 14.96 14.61
C LYS A 260 -2.91 14.56 16.01
N ASP A 261 -2.32 15.51 16.74
CA ASP A 261 -1.80 15.27 18.09
C ASP A 261 -2.89 14.86 19.09
N MET A 262 -4.09 15.47 18.98
CA MET A 262 -5.23 15.17 19.82
C MET A 262 -5.70 13.72 19.63
N TYR A 263 -5.87 13.30 18.36
CA TYR A 263 -6.30 11.93 18.06
C TYR A 263 -5.20 10.91 18.31
N HIS A 264 -3.93 11.26 18.12
CA HIS A 264 -2.82 10.40 18.52
C HIS A 264 -2.76 10.19 20.03
N GLN A 265 -2.99 11.25 20.83
CA GLN A 265 -3.10 11.11 22.28
C GLN A 265 -4.31 10.25 22.68
N ALA A 266 -5.45 10.39 22.00
CA ALA A 266 -6.62 9.56 22.21
C ALA A 266 -6.34 8.08 21.87
N GLU A 267 -5.68 7.80 20.76
CA GLU A 267 -5.24 6.46 20.35
C GLU A 267 -4.40 5.78 21.44
N LEU A 268 -3.38 6.47 21.97
CA LEU A 268 -2.51 5.97 23.02
C LEU A 268 -3.25 5.76 24.34
N TYR A 269 -4.14 6.71 24.70
CA TYR A 269 -4.98 6.60 25.88
C TYR A 269 -5.90 5.38 25.81
N TYR A 270 -6.68 5.26 24.74
CA TYR A 270 -7.66 4.18 24.60
C TYR A 270 -7.02 2.81 24.38
N SER A 271 -5.86 2.70 23.70
CA SER A 271 -5.13 1.43 23.60
C SER A 271 -4.65 0.95 24.97
N THR A 272 -4.14 1.87 25.79
CA THR A 272 -3.72 1.56 27.18
C THR A 272 -4.92 1.13 28.03
N GLN A 273 -6.05 1.85 27.95
CA GLN A 273 -7.27 1.50 28.67
C GLN A 273 -7.84 0.15 28.20
N ALA A 274 -7.76 -0.16 26.90
CA ALA A 274 -8.20 -1.44 26.34
C ALA A 274 -7.41 -2.60 26.93
N LEU A 275 -6.08 -2.49 27.00
CA LEU A 275 -5.21 -3.53 27.57
C LEU A 275 -5.46 -3.72 29.08
N GLN A 276 -5.61 -2.63 29.84
CA GLN A 276 -5.92 -2.71 31.27
C GLN A 276 -7.29 -3.37 31.53
N ALA A 277 -8.32 -2.95 30.79
CA ALA A 277 -9.65 -3.53 30.89
C ALA A 277 -9.69 -4.99 30.42
N LEU A 278 -8.94 -5.34 29.37
CA LEU A 278 -8.81 -6.72 28.89
C LEU A 278 -8.18 -7.63 29.95
N ALA A 279 -7.10 -7.19 30.58
CA ALA A 279 -6.45 -7.93 31.66
C ALA A 279 -7.39 -8.16 32.84
N ALA A 280 -8.15 -7.14 33.24
CA ALA A 280 -9.15 -7.25 34.30
C ALA A 280 -10.29 -8.21 33.93
N GLN A 281 -10.79 -8.13 32.68
CA GLN A 281 -11.85 -8.99 32.17
C GLN A 281 -11.45 -10.47 32.08
N ILE A 282 -10.23 -10.75 31.63
CA ILE A 282 -9.69 -12.11 31.61
C ILE A 282 -9.55 -12.63 33.05
N SER A 283 -9.05 -11.80 33.97
CA SER A 283 -8.85 -12.17 35.38
C SER A 283 -10.17 -12.42 36.11
N SER A 284 -11.24 -11.68 35.79
CA SER A 284 -12.57 -11.88 36.36
C SER A 284 -13.33 -13.05 35.74
N GLY A 285 -12.84 -13.59 34.61
CA GLY A 285 -13.44 -14.72 33.91
C GLY A 285 -14.79 -14.41 33.27
N GLN A 286 -15.03 -13.15 32.88
CA GLN A 286 -16.32 -12.70 32.34
C GLN A 286 -16.21 -12.27 30.87
N HIS A 287 -17.28 -12.50 30.11
CA HIS A 287 -17.44 -12.02 28.73
C HIS A 287 -16.26 -12.34 27.79
N TYR A 288 -15.78 -13.59 27.75
CA TYR A 288 -14.61 -13.94 26.93
C TYR A 288 -14.78 -13.64 25.43
N GLU A 289 -16.00 -13.65 24.90
CA GLU A 289 -16.29 -13.17 23.54
C GLU A 289 -15.80 -11.72 23.32
N GLY A 290 -16.08 -10.82 24.27
CA GLY A 290 -15.57 -9.45 24.25
C GLY A 290 -14.04 -9.40 24.36
N ALA A 291 -13.41 -10.32 25.09
CA ALA A 291 -11.95 -10.39 25.19
C ALA A 291 -11.32 -10.77 23.84
N VAL A 292 -11.92 -11.74 23.13
CA VAL A 292 -11.47 -12.16 21.80
C VAL A 292 -11.69 -11.06 20.76
N ALA A 293 -12.84 -10.38 20.78
CA ALA A 293 -13.09 -9.23 19.90
C ALA A 293 -12.11 -8.08 20.17
N THR A 294 -11.81 -7.79 21.44
CA THR A 294 -10.81 -6.80 21.84
C THR A 294 -9.42 -7.16 21.30
N SER A 295 -8.98 -8.41 21.49
CA SER A 295 -7.70 -8.88 20.97
C SER A 295 -7.62 -8.81 19.46
N MET A 296 -8.72 -9.08 18.74
CA MET A 296 -8.77 -8.92 17.28
C MET A 296 -8.59 -7.45 16.88
N LEU A 297 -9.33 -6.51 17.49
CA LEU A 297 -9.22 -5.09 17.18
C LEU A 297 -7.82 -4.54 17.49
N LEU A 298 -7.20 -4.98 18.60
CA LEU A 298 -5.82 -4.62 18.93
C LEU A 298 -4.82 -5.24 17.96
N MET A 299 -5.04 -6.48 17.49
CA MET A 299 -4.23 -7.08 16.44
C MET A 299 -4.31 -6.27 15.14
N HIS A 300 -5.51 -5.88 14.71
CA HIS A 300 -5.70 -5.02 13.53
C HIS A 300 -4.94 -3.70 13.71
N HIS A 301 -5.15 -3.02 14.84
CA HIS A 301 -4.43 -1.78 15.16
C HIS A 301 -2.90 -1.95 15.10
N ALA A 302 -2.37 -3.03 15.68
CA ALA A 302 -0.94 -3.33 15.66
C ALA A 302 -0.40 -3.68 14.26
N ILE A 303 -1.20 -4.35 13.42
CA ILE A 303 -0.84 -4.70 12.05
C ILE A 303 -0.60 -3.45 11.20
N ILE A 304 -1.49 -2.46 11.28
CA ILE A 304 -1.44 -1.26 10.42
C ILE A 304 -0.45 -0.21 10.92
N ASN A 305 -0.09 -0.24 12.20
CA ASN A 305 0.90 0.66 12.81
C ASN A 305 2.23 -0.06 13.13
N GLY A 306 2.45 -1.24 12.55
CA GLY A 306 3.49 -2.19 12.98
C GLY A 306 4.94 -1.76 12.80
N GLU A 307 5.22 -0.66 12.10
CA GLU A 307 6.57 -0.10 11.98
C GLU A 307 7.01 0.61 13.28
N ASP A 308 6.06 1.09 14.10
CA ASP A 308 6.33 1.87 15.32
C ASP A 308 6.29 1.02 16.61
N SER A 309 5.88 -0.25 16.53
CA SER A 309 5.67 -1.11 17.71
C SER A 309 6.87 -2.02 18.01
N PRO A 310 7.36 -2.05 19.28
CA PRO A 310 8.39 -3.01 19.70
C PRO A 310 7.86 -4.44 19.84
N LEU A 311 6.53 -4.63 19.87
CA LEU A 311 5.87 -5.93 20.00
C LEU A 311 5.31 -6.38 18.64
N CYS A 312 5.51 -7.66 18.32
CA CYS A 312 4.90 -8.29 17.14
C CYS A 312 3.38 -8.37 17.32
N TRP A 313 2.62 -7.93 16.31
CA TRP A 313 1.15 -7.92 16.29
C TRP A 313 0.52 -9.27 16.62
N SER A 314 1.22 -10.38 16.37
CA SER A 314 0.74 -11.74 16.69
C SER A 314 0.59 -11.99 18.19
N CYS A 315 1.19 -11.17 19.06
CA CYS A 315 1.08 -11.32 20.51
C CYS A 315 -0.38 -11.26 21.01
N HIS A 316 -1.26 -10.59 20.28
CA HIS A 316 -2.69 -10.52 20.62
C HIS A 316 -3.40 -11.88 20.49
N ALA A 317 -2.86 -12.84 19.73
CA ALA A 317 -3.35 -14.21 19.70
C ALA A 317 -3.08 -14.99 21.00
N ASN A 318 -2.23 -14.49 21.90
CA ASN A 318 -2.00 -15.12 23.21
C ASN A 318 -3.25 -15.16 24.08
N VAL A 319 -4.29 -14.41 23.74
CA VAL A 319 -5.60 -14.51 24.40
C VAL A 319 -6.14 -15.95 24.45
N PHE A 320 -5.85 -16.76 23.42
CA PHE A 320 -6.28 -18.17 23.37
C PHE A 320 -5.45 -19.11 24.25
N GLU A 321 -4.27 -18.69 24.69
CA GLU A 321 -3.47 -19.44 25.67
C GLU A 321 -3.91 -19.14 27.11
N ILE A 322 -4.54 -18.00 27.33
CA ILE A 322 -4.88 -17.49 28.66
C ILE A 322 -6.34 -17.85 29.01
N ILE A 323 -7.25 -17.76 28.05
CA ILE A 323 -8.67 -18.06 28.25
C ILE A 323 -8.92 -19.58 28.12
N PRO A 324 -9.74 -20.20 28.99
CA PRO A 324 -10.12 -21.60 28.83
C PRO A 324 -10.78 -21.87 27.47
N SER A 325 -10.31 -22.91 26.77
CA SER A 325 -10.75 -23.24 25.40
C SER A 325 -12.26 -23.51 25.28
N GLU A 326 -12.88 -24.07 26.32
CA GLU A 326 -14.32 -24.36 26.33
C GLU A 326 -15.20 -23.11 26.46
N SER A 327 -14.60 -21.98 26.83
CA SER A 327 -15.30 -20.73 27.07
C SER A 327 -15.21 -19.75 25.90
N VAL A 328 -14.61 -20.17 24.78
CA VAL A 328 -14.37 -19.34 23.59
C VAL A 328 -14.90 -20.04 22.35
N ASP A 329 -15.67 -19.30 21.56
CA ASP A 329 -16.01 -19.72 20.21
C ASP A 329 -14.82 -19.52 19.26
N LEU A 330 -14.15 -20.63 18.94
CA LEU A 330 -13.03 -20.68 17.99
C LEU A 330 -13.44 -20.49 16.52
N HIS A 331 -14.74 -20.47 16.24
CA HIS A 331 -15.33 -20.23 14.92
C HIS A 331 -15.85 -18.80 14.75
N SER A 332 -15.83 -17.99 15.82
CA SER A 332 -16.18 -16.58 15.75
C SER A 332 -15.34 -15.85 14.69
N ASP A 333 -15.93 -14.84 14.05
CA ASP A 333 -15.23 -14.04 13.03
C ASP A 333 -13.95 -13.39 13.58
N ALA A 334 -13.93 -13.02 14.87
CA ALA A 334 -12.74 -12.50 15.53
C ALA A 334 -11.60 -13.53 15.60
N ALA A 335 -11.92 -14.77 15.99
CA ALA A 335 -10.96 -15.87 16.00
C ALA A 335 -10.50 -16.22 14.59
N LEU A 336 -11.42 -16.25 13.63
CA LEU A 336 -11.12 -16.55 12.24
C LEU A 336 -10.21 -15.47 11.61
N PHE A 337 -10.41 -14.19 11.93
CA PHE A 337 -9.52 -13.11 11.48
C PHE A 337 -8.11 -13.29 12.01
N MET A 338 -7.94 -13.43 13.33
CA MET A 338 -6.61 -13.61 13.92
C MET A 338 -5.90 -14.84 13.35
N ARG A 339 -6.65 -15.94 13.15
CA ARG A 339 -6.15 -17.16 12.52
C ARG A 339 -5.70 -16.92 11.09
N ALA A 340 -6.51 -16.25 10.28
CA ALA A 340 -6.17 -15.97 8.88
C ALA A 340 -4.90 -15.11 8.78
N GLN A 341 -4.76 -14.08 9.62
CA GLN A 341 -3.56 -13.24 9.64
C GLN A 341 -2.30 -14.05 9.96
N LEU A 342 -2.38 -14.92 10.97
CA LEU A 342 -1.28 -15.83 11.32
C LEU A 342 -0.97 -16.78 10.16
N VAL A 343 -1.96 -17.51 9.64
CA VAL A 343 -1.80 -18.48 8.54
C VAL A 343 -1.15 -17.84 7.32
N LEU A 344 -1.62 -16.67 6.90
CA LEU A 344 -1.05 -15.97 5.75
C LEU A 344 0.38 -15.50 6.03
N ALA A 345 0.67 -14.99 7.23
CA ALA A 345 2.03 -14.60 7.62
C ALA A 345 3.01 -15.79 7.64
N ARG A 346 2.56 -17.00 8.04
CA ARG A 346 3.39 -18.22 8.03
C ARG A 346 3.86 -18.60 6.62
N THR A 347 3.12 -18.24 5.58
CA THR A 347 3.52 -18.51 4.18
C THR A 347 4.77 -17.74 3.75
N ALA A 348 5.13 -16.67 4.48
CA ALA A 348 6.34 -15.88 4.27
C ALA A 348 7.54 -16.38 5.09
N GLN A 349 7.40 -17.48 5.84
CA GLN A 349 8.50 -18.07 6.62
C GLN A 349 9.13 -19.26 5.89
N GLY A 350 10.45 -19.39 6.00
CA GLY A 350 11.18 -20.56 5.52
C GLY A 350 10.88 -21.82 6.35
N SER A 351 11.12 -23.00 5.79
CA SER A 351 10.84 -24.29 6.43
C SER A 351 11.60 -24.45 7.75
N SER A 352 12.85 -23.98 7.82
CA SER A 352 13.64 -23.97 9.05
C SER A 352 13.08 -23.03 10.12
N GLN A 353 12.60 -21.85 9.73
CA GLN A 353 11.96 -20.90 10.65
C GLN A 353 10.65 -21.46 11.19
N LEU A 354 9.86 -22.14 10.35
CA LEU A 354 8.61 -22.76 10.76
C LEU A 354 8.84 -23.89 11.77
N GLN A 355 9.91 -24.67 11.66
CA GLN A 355 10.26 -25.73 12.61
C GLN A 355 10.58 -25.20 14.02
N THR A 356 11.15 -23.99 14.12
CA THR A 356 11.46 -23.35 15.41
C THR A 356 10.38 -22.38 15.87
N THR A 357 9.32 -22.19 15.09
CA THR A 357 8.23 -21.28 15.41
C THR A 357 7.32 -21.89 16.47
N GLN A 358 7.04 -21.13 17.52
CA GLN A 358 5.95 -21.46 18.44
C GLN A 358 4.63 -21.03 17.81
N PHE A 359 3.78 -22.01 17.49
CA PHE A 359 2.43 -21.78 17.00
C PHE A 359 1.48 -21.51 18.17
N HIS A 360 0.52 -20.63 17.97
CA HIS A 360 -0.57 -20.43 18.91
C HIS A 360 -1.53 -21.65 18.86
N SER A 361 -2.20 -21.96 19.97
CA SER A 361 -3.25 -22.99 20.05
C SER A 361 -4.33 -22.81 18.98
N LEU A 362 -4.66 -21.55 18.65
CA LEU A 362 -5.56 -21.17 17.56
C LEU A 362 -5.14 -21.70 16.17
N GLU A 363 -3.84 -21.91 15.94
CA GLU A 363 -3.26 -22.41 14.70
C GLU A 363 -3.20 -23.95 14.65
N GLN A 364 -3.18 -24.63 15.80
CA GLN A 364 -2.92 -26.07 15.91
C GLN A 364 -4.18 -26.94 15.95
N ASN A 365 -5.29 -26.42 16.48
CA ASN A 365 -6.53 -27.18 16.64
C ASN A 365 -7.20 -27.49 15.29
N ASN A 366 -7.83 -28.66 15.14
CA ASN A 366 -8.68 -28.97 13.98
C ASN A 366 -10.02 -28.22 14.08
N TRP A 367 -9.97 -26.91 13.85
CA TRP A 367 -11.08 -25.99 14.04
C TRP A 367 -12.16 -26.05 12.94
N LEU A 368 -12.06 -26.96 11.98
CA LEU A 368 -13.09 -27.15 10.95
C LEU A 368 -13.91 -28.43 11.12
N ASP A 369 -13.52 -29.34 12.03
CA ASP A 369 -14.12 -30.67 12.12
C ASP A 369 -15.64 -30.60 12.46
N ASP A 370 -16.04 -29.60 13.25
CA ASP A 370 -17.43 -29.38 13.68
C ASP A 370 -18.21 -28.38 12.80
N VAL A 371 -17.59 -27.81 11.76
CA VAL A 371 -18.23 -26.78 10.93
C VAL A 371 -18.96 -27.44 9.75
N PRO A 372 -20.27 -27.17 9.54
CA PRO A 372 -20.98 -27.65 8.37
C PRO A 372 -20.26 -27.27 7.08
N GLN A 373 -20.18 -28.20 6.12
CA GLN A 373 -19.42 -27.97 4.88
C GLN A 373 -19.92 -26.72 4.11
N SER A 374 -21.22 -26.43 4.16
CA SER A 374 -21.78 -25.21 3.59
C SER A 374 -21.15 -23.96 4.18
N ASP A 375 -20.96 -23.93 5.50
CA ASP A 375 -20.47 -22.77 6.23
C ASP A 375 -18.95 -22.64 6.10
N ALA A 376 -18.23 -23.76 6.05
CA ALA A 376 -16.80 -23.78 5.76
C ALA A 376 -16.47 -23.22 4.35
N GLN A 377 -17.40 -23.34 3.40
CA GLN A 377 -17.28 -22.81 2.03
C GLN A 377 -17.80 -21.39 1.86
N LYS A 378 -18.49 -20.84 2.87
CA LYS A 378 -19.01 -19.48 2.84
C LYS A 378 -17.86 -18.48 2.98
N VAL A 379 -17.82 -17.48 2.11
CA VAL A 379 -16.86 -16.38 2.18
C VAL A 379 -17.10 -15.59 3.46
N CYS A 380 -16.07 -15.46 4.30
CA CYS A 380 -16.12 -14.56 5.45
C CYS A 380 -15.99 -13.12 4.95
N ALA A 381 -16.98 -12.28 5.26
CA ALA A 381 -17.04 -10.89 4.82
C ALA A 381 -15.89 -10.03 5.37
N MET A 382 -15.24 -10.44 6.46
CA MET A 382 -14.07 -9.76 7.03
C MET A 382 -12.77 -10.09 6.29
N LEU A 383 -12.69 -11.27 5.66
CA LEU A 383 -11.45 -11.80 5.10
C LEU A 383 -11.45 -11.86 3.57
N GLY A 384 -12.63 -11.99 2.95
CA GLY A 384 -12.76 -12.13 1.51
C GLY A 384 -12.44 -13.54 0.99
N LEU A 385 -12.30 -14.53 1.89
CA LEU A 385 -12.16 -15.95 1.57
C LEU A 385 -12.91 -16.82 2.59
N SER A 386 -13.10 -18.10 2.25
CA SER A 386 -13.79 -19.05 3.11
C SER A 386 -12.88 -19.66 4.19
N PRO A 387 -13.45 -20.07 5.34
CA PRO A 387 -12.71 -20.79 6.37
C PRO A 387 -12.00 -22.06 5.85
N GLN A 388 -12.65 -22.80 4.94
CA GLN A 388 -12.05 -23.98 4.30
C GLN A 388 -10.76 -23.62 3.55
N LEU A 389 -10.72 -22.50 2.83
CA LEU A 389 -9.51 -22.09 2.12
C LEU A 389 -8.38 -21.69 3.06
N VAL A 390 -8.69 -21.01 4.18
CA VAL A 390 -7.71 -20.70 5.24
C VAL A 390 -7.07 -21.98 5.77
N SER A 391 -7.88 -22.99 6.08
CA SER A 391 -7.38 -24.29 6.54
C SER A 391 -6.49 -24.97 5.51
N LEU A 392 -6.91 -24.99 4.23
CA LEU A 392 -6.10 -25.56 3.14
C LEU A 392 -4.73 -24.86 3.01
N ILE A 393 -4.68 -23.53 3.10
CA ILE A 393 -3.41 -22.77 3.07
C ILE A 393 -2.52 -23.14 4.27
N SER A 394 -3.12 -23.29 5.46
CA SER A 394 -2.43 -23.75 6.66
C SER A 394 -1.87 -25.16 6.47
N SER A 395 -2.65 -26.10 5.94
CA SER A 395 -2.22 -27.47 5.67
C SER A 395 -1.08 -27.54 4.66
N VAL A 396 -1.08 -26.71 3.61
CA VAL A 396 0.06 -26.60 2.67
C VAL A 396 1.32 -26.12 3.41
N THR A 397 1.18 -25.15 4.30
CA THR A 397 2.31 -24.61 5.06
C THR A 397 2.86 -25.62 6.08
N SER A 398 1.98 -26.37 6.76
CA SER A 398 2.36 -27.47 7.64
C SER A 398 3.08 -28.59 6.87
N LEU A 399 2.55 -28.98 5.70
CA LEU A 399 3.17 -29.99 4.84
C LEU A 399 4.57 -29.57 4.34
N ALA A 400 4.83 -28.27 4.21
CA ALA A 400 6.16 -27.77 3.85
C ALA A 400 7.21 -28.05 4.95
N GLN A 401 6.81 -28.01 6.23
CA GLN A 401 7.69 -28.24 7.39
C GLN A 401 8.22 -29.68 7.46
N ASP A 402 7.39 -30.63 7.00
CA ASP A 402 7.72 -32.05 7.02
C ASP A 402 8.57 -32.41 5.79
N ILE A 403 9.90 -32.33 5.95
CA ILE A 403 10.87 -32.58 4.88
C ILE A 403 11.00 -34.08 4.58
N ALA A 404 10.65 -34.96 5.52
CA ALA A 404 10.96 -36.39 5.48
C ALA A 404 9.74 -37.31 5.25
N SER A 405 8.50 -36.78 5.25
CA SER A 405 7.32 -37.62 5.12
C SER A 405 7.22 -38.35 3.77
N PRO A 406 7.13 -39.70 3.78
CA PRO A 406 7.01 -40.50 2.56
C PRO A 406 5.68 -40.23 1.82
N ASN A 407 4.67 -39.70 2.53
CA ASN A 407 3.35 -39.43 1.99
C ASN A 407 3.18 -37.98 1.50
N LYS A 408 4.23 -37.15 1.55
CA LYS A 408 4.16 -35.72 1.25
C LYS A 408 3.53 -35.41 -0.10
N LEU A 409 3.91 -36.13 -1.14
CA LEU A 409 3.37 -35.92 -2.50
C LEU A 409 1.91 -36.32 -2.61
N MET A 410 1.51 -37.41 -1.96
CA MET A 410 0.12 -37.87 -1.93
C MET A 410 -0.78 -36.84 -1.21
N CYS A 411 -0.34 -36.36 -0.04
CA CYS A 411 -1.05 -35.30 0.69
C CYS A 411 -1.13 -34.01 -0.13
N ALA A 412 -0.06 -33.63 -0.83
CA ALA A 412 -0.04 -32.46 -1.70
C ALA A 412 -1.05 -32.58 -2.85
N GLN A 413 -1.17 -33.76 -3.48
CA GLN A 413 -2.14 -34.01 -4.54
C GLN A 413 -3.58 -33.93 -4.05
N LEU A 414 -3.86 -34.43 -2.83
CA LEU A 414 -5.16 -34.30 -2.20
C LEU A 414 -5.50 -32.81 -1.95
N LEU A 415 -4.56 -32.06 -1.36
CA LEU A 415 -4.73 -30.62 -1.12
C LEU A 415 -4.92 -29.85 -2.43
N GLU A 416 -4.13 -30.14 -3.46
CA GLU A 416 -4.29 -29.52 -4.78
C GLU A 416 -5.68 -29.78 -5.36
N THR A 417 -6.17 -31.03 -5.28
CA THR A 417 -7.51 -31.40 -5.74
C THR A 417 -8.59 -30.67 -4.95
N GLN A 418 -8.43 -30.54 -3.63
CA GLN A 418 -9.37 -29.82 -2.77
C GLN A 418 -9.40 -28.32 -3.11
N ILE A 419 -8.25 -27.66 -3.24
CA ILE A 419 -8.17 -26.24 -3.61
C ILE A 419 -8.71 -26.03 -5.03
N GLN A 420 -8.40 -26.93 -5.96
CA GLN A 420 -8.84 -26.82 -7.36
C GLN A 420 -10.36 -26.91 -7.49
N ASN A 421 -11.00 -27.79 -6.72
CA ASN A 421 -12.44 -28.01 -6.75
C ASN A 421 -13.22 -27.17 -5.72
N LEU A 422 -12.54 -26.36 -4.91
CA LEU A 422 -13.19 -25.54 -3.90
C LEU A 422 -14.10 -24.51 -4.56
N LYS A 423 -15.39 -24.58 -4.24
CA LYS A 423 -16.38 -23.58 -4.61
C LYS A 423 -16.72 -22.75 -3.38
N GLN A 424 -16.39 -21.47 -3.45
CA GLN A 424 -16.73 -20.50 -2.41
C GLN A 424 -18.03 -19.79 -2.80
N TRP A 425 -18.85 -19.45 -1.82
CA TRP A 425 -20.13 -18.77 -2.03
C TRP A 425 -20.34 -17.66 -1.00
N THR A 426 -21.20 -16.69 -1.29
CA THR A 426 -21.55 -15.60 -0.37
C THR A 426 -23.07 -15.46 -0.28
N ALA A 427 -23.54 -14.97 0.88
CA ALA A 427 -24.94 -14.68 1.12
C ALA A 427 -25.37 -13.30 0.59
N GLU A 428 -24.41 -12.45 0.18
CA GLU A 428 -24.72 -11.14 -0.39
C GLU A 428 -25.50 -11.30 -1.71
N THR A 429 -26.58 -10.51 -1.84
CA THR A 429 -27.55 -10.59 -2.95
C THR A 429 -27.33 -9.52 -4.01
N HIS A 430 -26.62 -8.44 -3.68
CA HIS A 430 -26.30 -7.38 -4.62
C HIS A 430 -25.19 -7.83 -5.57
N THR A 431 -25.43 -7.69 -6.87
CA THR A 431 -24.59 -8.30 -7.90
C THR A 431 -23.15 -7.80 -7.89
N ALA A 432 -22.92 -6.51 -7.62
CA ALA A 432 -21.59 -5.91 -7.67
C ALA A 432 -20.73 -6.28 -6.45
N GLU A 433 -21.29 -6.19 -5.25
CA GLU A 433 -20.66 -6.57 -3.98
C GLU A 433 -20.39 -8.06 -3.94
N GLN A 434 -21.36 -8.87 -4.40
CA GLN A 434 -21.20 -10.32 -4.58
C GLN A 434 -20.06 -10.64 -5.55
N GLU A 435 -20.01 -9.96 -6.71
CA GLU A 435 -18.94 -10.15 -7.70
C GLU A 435 -17.57 -9.82 -7.10
N VAL A 436 -17.44 -8.73 -6.36
CA VAL A 436 -16.18 -8.36 -5.70
C VAL A 436 -15.77 -9.41 -4.68
N LEU A 437 -16.67 -9.87 -3.81
CA LEU A 437 -16.36 -10.91 -2.82
C LEU A 437 -15.92 -12.22 -3.46
N LEU A 438 -16.63 -12.69 -4.49
CA LEU A 438 -16.30 -13.94 -5.17
C LEU A 438 -15.01 -13.81 -5.98
N THR A 439 -14.75 -12.65 -6.59
CA THR A 439 -13.49 -12.37 -7.31
C THR A 439 -12.30 -12.32 -6.34
N THR A 440 -12.46 -11.71 -5.16
CA THR A 440 -11.44 -11.73 -4.10
C THR A 440 -11.18 -13.16 -3.63
N ALA A 441 -12.24 -13.93 -3.37
CA ALA A 441 -12.13 -15.32 -2.94
C ALA A 441 -11.43 -16.20 -3.99
N GLU A 442 -11.70 -15.97 -5.28
CA GLU A 442 -11.01 -16.64 -6.38
C GLU A 442 -9.52 -16.26 -6.46
N ALA A 443 -9.17 -15.00 -6.20
CA ALA A 443 -7.77 -14.57 -6.12
C ALA A 443 -7.01 -15.38 -5.07
N PHE A 444 -7.59 -15.56 -3.87
CA PHE A 444 -7.01 -16.42 -2.82
C PHE A 444 -6.88 -17.88 -3.26
N ARG A 445 -7.89 -18.44 -3.94
CA ARG A 445 -7.87 -19.84 -4.38
C ARG A 445 -6.76 -20.09 -5.43
N LEU A 446 -6.63 -19.21 -6.42
CA LEU A 446 -5.58 -19.27 -7.43
C LEU A 446 -4.19 -19.11 -6.80
N ALA A 447 -4.04 -18.15 -5.89
CA ALA A 447 -2.80 -17.95 -5.16
C ALA A 447 -2.42 -19.15 -4.28
N ALA A 448 -3.39 -19.84 -3.68
CA ALA A 448 -3.17 -21.10 -2.94
C ALA A 448 -2.66 -22.23 -3.83
N LEU A 449 -3.17 -22.38 -5.06
CA LEU A 449 -2.65 -23.34 -6.03
C LEU A 449 -1.20 -23.02 -6.43
N ILE A 450 -0.91 -21.75 -6.73
CA ILE A 450 0.45 -21.30 -7.05
C ILE A 450 1.38 -21.57 -5.87
N TYR A 451 0.98 -21.18 -4.66
CA TYR A 451 1.76 -21.39 -3.45
C TYR A 451 2.06 -22.86 -3.23
N LEU A 452 1.06 -23.76 -3.29
CA LEU A 452 1.25 -25.21 -3.17
C LEU A 452 2.25 -25.75 -4.18
N ARG A 453 2.06 -25.43 -5.46
CA ARG A 453 2.92 -25.92 -6.55
C ARG A 453 4.37 -25.43 -6.42
N CYS A 454 4.54 -24.16 -6.06
CA CYS A 454 5.86 -23.58 -5.84
C CYS A 454 6.54 -24.14 -4.60
N ARG A 455 5.81 -24.21 -3.48
CA ARG A 455 6.33 -24.57 -2.16
C ARG A 455 6.59 -26.06 -2.01
N ILE A 456 5.69 -26.92 -2.50
CA ILE A 456 5.73 -28.37 -2.26
C ILE A 456 6.32 -29.11 -3.45
N TYR A 457 5.84 -28.81 -4.67
CA TYR A 457 6.37 -29.49 -5.86
C TYR A 457 7.69 -28.88 -6.34
N GLY A 458 8.04 -27.67 -5.92
CA GLY A 458 9.23 -26.96 -6.36
C GLY A 458 9.11 -26.44 -7.79
N TYR A 459 7.89 -26.25 -8.30
CA TYR A 459 7.70 -25.63 -9.60
C TYR A 459 8.16 -24.18 -9.53
N THR A 460 9.04 -23.80 -10.45
CA THR A 460 9.52 -22.42 -10.50
C THR A 460 8.49 -21.54 -11.20
N ARG A 461 8.69 -20.23 -11.10
CA ARG A 461 7.95 -19.21 -11.87
C ARG A 461 7.97 -19.38 -13.40
N PHE A 462 8.81 -20.27 -13.94
CA PHE A 462 8.89 -20.56 -15.37
C PHE A 462 8.15 -21.85 -15.77
N HIS A 463 7.65 -22.61 -14.80
CA HIS A 463 6.88 -23.82 -15.08
C HIS A 463 5.54 -23.46 -15.79
N PRO A 464 5.14 -24.17 -16.86
CA PRO A 464 3.92 -23.84 -17.62
C PRO A 464 2.65 -23.74 -16.75
N SER A 465 2.50 -24.65 -15.79
CA SER A 465 1.36 -24.66 -14.88
C SER A 465 1.35 -23.51 -13.86
N ILE A 466 2.51 -22.88 -13.60
CA ILE A 466 2.59 -21.66 -12.80
C ILE A 466 2.25 -20.46 -13.68
N LEU A 467 2.79 -20.39 -14.91
CA LEU A 467 2.49 -19.31 -15.85
C LEU A 467 0.98 -19.17 -16.12
N GLU A 468 0.27 -20.28 -16.35
CA GLU A 468 -1.19 -20.29 -16.57
C GLU A 468 -1.97 -19.77 -15.34
N LEU A 469 -1.63 -20.26 -14.16
CA LEU A 469 -2.27 -19.81 -12.91
C LEU A 469 -1.94 -18.36 -12.59
N SER A 470 -0.68 -17.95 -12.76
CA SER A 470 -0.23 -16.58 -12.57
C SER A 470 -0.96 -15.64 -13.52
N ASP A 471 -1.21 -16.04 -14.77
CA ASP A 471 -1.94 -15.21 -15.74
C ASP A 471 -3.40 -15.03 -15.35
N SER A 472 -4.04 -16.12 -14.92
CA SER A 472 -5.40 -16.08 -14.36
C SER A 472 -5.47 -15.18 -13.13
N LEU A 473 -4.52 -15.33 -12.20
CA LEU A 473 -4.46 -14.53 -10.97
C LEU A 473 -4.22 -13.04 -11.27
N ASN A 474 -3.37 -12.70 -12.26
CA ASN A 474 -3.17 -11.32 -12.67
C ASN A 474 -4.47 -10.70 -13.19
N ILE A 475 -5.22 -11.43 -14.03
CA ILE A 475 -6.49 -10.93 -14.57
C ILE A 475 -7.46 -10.62 -13.42
N VAL A 476 -7.59 -11.55 -12.46
CA VAL A 476 -8.46 -11.40 -11.29
C VAL A 476 -8.03 -10.21 -10.41
N ILE A 477 -6.74 -10.06 -10.11
CA ILE A 477 -6.26 -8.93 -9.29
C ILE A 477 -6.49 -7.59 -10.00
N LEU A 478 -6.27 -7.53 -11.32
CA LEU A 478 -6.44 -6.30 -12.09
C LEU A 478 -7.91 -5.89 -12.24
N SER A 479 -8.87 -6.82 -12.14
CA SER A 479 -10.31 -6.51 -12.19
C SER A 479 -10.84 -5.97 -10.85
N LEU A 480 -10.24 -6.32 -9.72
CA LEU A 480 -10.70 -5.91 -8.39
C LEU A 480 -10.59 -4.39 -8.16
N PRO A 481 -11.57 -3.75 -7.49
CA PRO A 481 -11.59 -2.31 -7.29
C PRO A 481 -10.44 -1.84 -6.38
N VAL A 482 -9.79 -0.75 -6.79
CA VAL A 482 -8.71 -0.07 -6.03
C VAL A 482 -9.07 1.38 -5.67
N LYS A 483 -10.28 1.80 -6.04
CA LYS A 483 -10.89 3.11 -5.79
C LYS A 483 -12.40 3.02 -5.94
N GLY A 484 -13.12 4.02 -5.44
CA GLY A 484 -14.58 4.13 -5.56
C GLY A 484 -15.35 3.39 -4.47
N SER A 485 -16.67 3.30 -4.63
CA SER A 485 -17.59 2.77 -3.62
C SER A 485 -17.32 1.31 -3.22
N LEU A 486 -16.94 0.47 -4.19
CA LEU A 486 -16.66 -0.96 -3.99
C LEU A 486 -15.23 -1.25 -3.49
N TYR A 487 -14.36 -0.24 -3.43
CA TYR A 487 -13.02 -0.42 -2.88
C TYR A 487 -13.08 -0.49 -1.35
N THR A 488 -12.56 -1.58 -0.79
CA THR A 488 -12.54 -1.87 0.64
C THR A 488 -11.23 -2.55 1.04
N ALA A 489 -11.03 -2.74 2.35
CA ALA A 489 -9.83 -3.35 2.90
C ALA A 489 -9.69 -4.84 2.57
N LEU A 490 -10.71 -5.46 1.98
CA LEU A 490 -10.67 -6.83 1.44
C LEU A 490 -9.74 -7.01 0.23
N TYR A 491 -9.06 -5.96 -0.22
CA TYR A 491 -8.14 -6.09 -1.33
C TYR A 491 -7.08 -7.17 -1.04
N PRO A 492 -6.91 -8.17 -1.93
CA PRO A 492 -6.17 -9.39 -1.61
C PRO A 492 -4.64 -9.18 -1.64
N VAL A 493 -4.07 -8.70 -0.53
CA VAL A 493 -2.63 -8.43 -0.38
C VAL A 493 -1.79 -9.71 -0.51
N TRP A 494 -2.20 -10.82 0.10
CA TRP A 494 -1.49 -12.10 -0.01
C TRP A 494 -1.48 -12.63 -1.46
N PRO A 495 -2.62 -12.70 -2.18
CA PRO A 495 -2.60 -13.04 -3.60
C PRO A 495 -1.76 -12.10 -4.46
N LEU A 496 -1.73 -10.80 -4.16
CA LEU A 496 -0.83 -9.85 -4.83
C LEU A 496 0.64 -10.21 -4.61
N PHE A 497 1.04 -10.58 -3.39
CA PHE A 497 2.39 -11.05 -3.10
C PHE A 497 2.75 -12.28 -3.93
N ILE A 498 1.89 -13.30 -3.92
CA ILE A 498 2.08 -14.54 -4.70
C ILE A 498 2.19 -14.24 -6.20
N ALA A 499 1.32 -13.38 -6.73
CA ALA A 499 1.37 -12.97 -8.14
C ALA A 499 2.70 -12.26 -8.46
N ALA A 500 3.09 -11.28 -7.65
CA ALA A 500 4.26 -10.45 -7.92
C ALA A 500 5.58 -11.25 -7.92
N VAL A 501 5.71 -12.27 -7.06
CA VAL A 501 6.92 -13.10 -7.00
C VAL A 501 6.96 -14.19 -8.08
N THR A 502 5.82 -14.52 -8.70
CA THR A 502 5.74 -15.56 -9.73
C THR A 502 5.67 -15.03 -11.17
N VAL A 503 5.41 -13.75 -11.38
CA VAL A 503 5.23 -13.17 -12.72
C VAL A 503 6.47 -12.43 -13.23
N ASN A 504 6.60 -12.30 -14.55
CA ASN A 504 7.69 -11.54 -15.19
C ASN A 504 7.70 -10.04 -14.81
N SER A 505 8.78 -9.33 -15.18
CA SER A 505 8.95 -7.90 -14.87
C SER A 505 7.76 -7.06 -15.28
N ASP A 506 7.27 -7.25 -16.51
CA ASP A 506 6.26 -6.40 -17.10
C ASP A 506 4.90 -6.57 -16.41
N LYS A 507 4.52 -7.81 -16.09
CA LYS A 507 3.29 -8.10 -15.33
C LYS A 507 3.41 -7.59 -13.90
N ARG A 508 4.56 -7.75 -13.26
CA ARG A 508 4.80 -7.21 -11.91
C ARG A 508 4.71 -5.68 -11.89
N ASP A 509 5.27 -4.99 -12.89
CA ASP A 509 5.17 -3.54 -12.98
C ASP A 509 3.70 -3.10 -13.18
N ARG A 510 2.89 -3.85 -13.94
CA ARG A 510 1.42 -3.61 -14.02
C ARG A 510 0.71 -3.78 -12.68
N LEU A 511 1.04 -4.83 -11.92
CA LEU A 511 0.50 -5.04 -10.57
C LEU A 511 0.86 -3.86 -9.65
N TYR A 512 2.09 -3.37 -9.73
CA TYR A 512 2.54 -2.21 -8.96
C TYR A 512 1.78 -0.95 -9.34
N GLN A 513 1.61 -0.68 -10.64
CA GLN A 513 0.81 0.46 -11.11
C GLN A 513 -0.65 0.35 -10.67
N ARG A 514 -1.21 -0.87 -10.66
CA ARG A 514 -2.60 -1.10 -10.22
C ARG A 514 -2.81 -0.67 -8.77
N VAL A 515 -1.85 -0.93 -7.89
CA VAL A 515 -2.00 -0.71 -6.45
C VAL A 515 -1.45 0.64 -5.96
N VAL A 516 -1.01 1.53 -6.85
CA VAL A 516 -0.60 2.89 -6.51
C VAL A 516 -1.68 3.62 -5.67
N PRO A 517 -2.98 3.59 -6.01
CA PRO A 517 -4.01 4.25 -5.21
C PRO A 517 -4.13 3.69 -3.78
N ILE A 518 -3.87 2.39 -3.59
CA ILE A 518 -3.89 1.74 -2.28
C ILE A 518 -2.66 2.14 -1.47
N ARG A 519 -1.50 2.14 -2.13
CA ARG A 519 -0.22 2.48 -1.48
C ARG A 519 -0.17 3.93 -1.02
N GLU A 520 -0.72 4.85 -1.82
CA GLU A 520 -0.73 6.29 -1.55
C GLU A 520 -1.98 6.75 -0.78
N GLY A 521 -2.90 5.83 -0.52
CA GLY A 521 -4.15 6.07 0.19
C GLY A 521 -4.01 5.87 1.71
N ASP A 522 -4.94 5.12 2.27
CA ASP A 522 -5.12 5.02 3.73
C ASP A 522 -4.18 3.99 4.37
N LYS A 523 -4.02 4.03 5.71
CA LYS A 523 -3.22 3.04 6.46
C LYS A 523 -3.62 1.59 6.13
N ASN A 524 -2.65 0.82 5.64
CA ASN A 524 -2.82 -0.58 5.26
C ASN A 524 -1.48 -1.35 5.25
N THR A 525 -1.54 -2.66 5.01
CA THR A 525 -0.39 -3.59 5.06
C THR A 525 0.46 -3.60 3.78
N LEU A 526 -0.05 -3.05 2.67
CA LEU A 526 0.57 -3.14 1.36
C LEU A 526 1.99 -2.53 1.26
N PRO A 527 2.31 -1.37 1.88
CA PRO A 527 3.65 -0.79 1.78
C PRO A 527 4.75 -1.76 2.21
N ALA A 528 4.58 -2.43 3.36
CA ALA A 528 5.54 -3.42 3.87
C ALA A 528 5.70 -4.62 2.90
N VAL A 529 4.61 -5.06 2.28
CA VAL A 529 4.60 -6.15 1.29
C VAL A 529 5.30 -5.75 0.00
N LEU A 530 5.01 -4.56 -0.54
CA LEU A 530 5.69 -4.01 -1.72
C LEU A 530 7.17 -3.77 -1.47
N LYS A 531 7.54 -3.33 -0.27
CA LYS A 531 8.93 -3.22 0.18
C LYS A 531 9.60 -4.59 0.08
N ARG A 532 9.01 -5.64 0.66
CA ARG A 532 9.55 -7.01 0.58
C ARG A 532 9.68 -7.53 -0.86
N ILE A 533 8.65 -7.36 -1.69
CA ILE A 533 8.71 -7.81 -3.10
C ILE A 533 9.83 -7.06 -3.85
N SER A 534 9.98 -5.76 -3.62
CA SER A 534 11.01 -4.94 -4.26
C SER A 534 12.42 -5.40 -3.86
N GLY A 535 12.63 -5.75 -2.59
CA GLY A 535 13.91 -6.30 -2.11
C GLY A 535 14.31 -7.60 -2.80
N THR A 536 13.35 -8.44 -3.18
CA THR A 536 13.61 -9.72 -3.88
C THR A 536 13.71 -9.60 -5.40
N ARG A 537 13.54 -8.40 -5.99
CA ARG A 537 13.46 -8.19 -7.45
C ARG A 537 14.71 -8.66 -8.19
N ILE A 538 15.90 -8.35 -7.66
CA ILE A 538 17.19 -8.73 -8.26
C ILE A 538 17.35 -10.24 -8.24
N TRP A 539 17.08 -10.87 -7.09
CA TRP A 539 17.15 -12.32 -6.97
C TRP A 539 16.19 -13.03 -7.93
N LEU A 540 14.96 -12.52 -8.07
CA LEU A 540 13.97 -13.04 -9.03
C LEU A 540 14.41 -12.89 -10.49
N ALA A 541 15.14 -11.82 -10.82
CA ALA A 541 15.65 -11.59 -12.17
C ALA A 541 16.82 -12.52 -12.52
N ASN A 542 17.57 -12.97 -11.52
CA ASN A 542 18.73 -13.85 -11.68
C ASN A 542 18.39 -15.35 -11.71
N GLN A 543 17.11 -15.72 -11.63
CA GLN A 543 16.69 -17.12 -11.71
C GLN A 543 16.87 -17.68 -13.12
N ASP A 544 17.31 -18.93 -13.24
CA ASP A 544 17.45 -19.63 -14.51
C ASP A 544 16.07 -19.90 -15.15
N ALA A 545 15.82 -19.24 -16.29
CA ALA A 545 14.57 -19.35 -17.04
C ALA A 545 14.32 -20.74 -17.63
N THR A 546 15.35 -21.57 -17.79
CA THR A 546 15.23 -22.95 -18.28
C THR A 546 14.86 -23.93 -17.19
N CYS A 547 15.07 -23.56 -15.92
CA CYS A 547 14.79 -24.39 -14.77
C CYS A 547 13.29 -24.34 -14.43
N GLN A 548 12.55 -25.38 -14.83
CA GLN A 548 11.12 -25.50 -14.53
C GLN A 548 10.82 -26.02 -13.12
N ARG A 549 11.77 -26.75 -12.52
CA ARG A 549 11.62 -27.34 -11.18
C ARG A 549 12.92 -27.22 -10.39
N ARG A 550 12.82 -26.65 -9.19
CA ARG A 550 13.93 -26.48 -8.26
C ARG A 550 13.42 -26.67 -6.82
N SER A 551 13.89 -27.70 -6.13
CA SER A 551 13.51 -27.90 -4.73
C SER A 551 14.01 -26.74 -3.86
N GLY A 552 13.18 -26.28 -2.91
CA GLY A 552 13.56 -25.23 -1.95
C GLY A 552 13.72 -23.81 -2.50
N TRP A 553 13.41 -23.56 -3.79
CA TRP A 553 13.54 -22.20 -4.35
C TRP A 553 12.65 -21.17 -3.64
N TRP A 554 11.49 -21.62 -3.13
CA TRP A 554 10.61 -20.77 -2.33
C TRP A 554 11.25 -20.41 -0.98
N ASP A 555 11.87 -21.37 -0.30
CA ASP A 555 12.62 -21.11 0.95
C ASP A 555 13.78 -20.16 0.72
N GLU A 556 14.51 -20.33 -0.38
CA GLU A 556 15.59 -19.44 -0.77
C GLU A 556 15.05 -18.03 -1.02
N MET A 557 13.98 -17.85 -1.79
CA MET A 557 13.34 -16.55 -2.02
C MET A 557 12.99 -15.83 -0.71
N LEU A 558 12.55 -16.58 0.31
CA LEU A 558 12.20 -16.05 1.63
C LEU A 558 13.40 -15.78 2.52
N SER A 559 14.58 -16.32 2.18
CA SER A 559 15.80 -16.09 2.95
C SER A 559 16.21 -14.61 2.99
N PRO A 560 16.90 -14.16 4.05
CA PRO A 560 17.45 -12.81 4.11
C PRO A 560 18.42 -12.51 2.96
N SER A 561 19.19 -13.50 2.50
CA SER A 561 20.18 -13.32 1.42
C SER A 561 19.57 -13.10 0.04
N SER A 562 18.28 -13.41 -0.14
CA SER A 562 17.57 -13.25 -1.41
C SER A 562 16.81 -11.92 -1.51
N SER A 563 16.95 -11.06 -0.51
CA SER A 563 16.33 -9.74 -0.44
C SER A 563 17.38 -8.69 -0.10
N THR A 564 17.39 -7.57 -0.83
CA THR A 564 18.20 -6.40 -0.45
C THR A 564 17.66 -5.66 0.77
N ILE A 565 16.53 -6.12 1.32
CA ILE A 565 15.85 -5.54 2.47
C ILE A 565 15.78 -6.60 3.57
N ALA A 566 16.33 -6.27 4.74
CA ALA A 566 16.18 -7.09 5.94
C ALA A 566 14.70 -7.15 6.35
N LEU A 567 14.19 -8.35 6.60
CA LEU A 567 12.91 -8.49 7.30
C LEU A 567 13.13 -8.02 8.74
N GLY A 568 12.24 -7.15 9.23
CA GLY A 568 12.20 -6.82 10.65
C GLY A 568 11.94 -8.06 11.51
N ARG A 569 11.99 -7.89 12.84
CA ARG A 569 11.70 -8.99 13.78
C ARG A 569 10.24 -9.44 13.75
N ASN A 570 9.35 -8.62 13.18
CA ASN A 570 7.91 -8.86 13.16
C ASN A 570 7.50 -9.71 11.95
N LEU A 571 6.46 -10.51 12.13
CA LEU A 571 5.86 -11.29 11.05
C LEU A 571 5.33 -10.37 9.95
N LEU A 572 5.60 -10.71 8.68
CA LEU A 572 5.06 -9.98 7.54
C LEU A 572 3.55 -10.23 7.47
N CYS A 573 2.75 -9.21 7.73
CA CYS A 573 1.30 -9.29 7.57
C CYS A 573 0.95 -9.25 6.08
N LEU A 574 0.32 -10.31 5.60
CA LEU A 574 -0.09 -10.48 4.21
C LEU A 574 -1.62 -10.47 4.03
N GLY A 575 -2.39 -10.38 5.12
CA GLY A 575 -3.84 -10.37 5.08
C GLY A 575 -4.45 -8.98 5.20
#